data_AF-A0A103YDM8-F1
#
_entry.id   AF-A0A103YDM8-F1
#
_cell.length_a   1.000
_cell.length_b   1.000
_cell.length_c   1.000
_cell.angle_alpha   90.00
_cell.angle_beta   90.00
_cell.angle_gamma   90.00
#
_symmetry.space_group_name_H-M   'P 1'
#
loop_
_entity.id
_entity.type
_entity.pdbx_description
1 polymer ?
#
loop_
_entity_poly.entity_id
_entity_poly.type
_entity_poly.pdbx_seq_one_letter_code
_entity_poly.pdbx_strand_id
1 'polypeptide(L)'
;PVTQISEASIHRHKTEFPLNCSPLNLTQTCPLHYYPKTFQIHHQKYKSVTCPEFFHWIHEDLRPWTETGITEEMVERAKSKASFRLVILKGRAYVERYKKPPQTRDLFTLWGFLQLLRRYPGKVPDLDLIFDCFDYPLVEKKDHLLVAPPPLFRYCGDDDTFDILFRDWSFWGWPEINIKPWESLLKDLDQGNKRTKWIGRDPYAYWKGNPFVAKHRKDLLKCNVSNTKDWNARLYVQVLILITPFHRDHWF
;
A
#
# COMPACT_ATOMS: atom_id res chain seq x y z
N PRO A 1 14.50 -29.27 13.49
CA PRO A 1 13.30 -29.67 12.73
C PRO A 1 12.67 -28.42 12.09
N VAL A 2 13.08 -28.10 10.87
CA VAL A 2 12.50 -27.00 10.09
C VAL A 2 11.18 -27.54 9.53
N THR A 3 10.06 -27.00 10.02
CA THR A 3 8.74 -27.29 9.49
C THR A 3 8.72 -26.82 8.04
N GLN A 4 8.75 -27.76 7.09
CA GLN A 4 8.48 -27.47 5.70
C GLN A 4 7.06 -26.91 5.63
N ILE A 5 6.94 -25.62 5.34
CA ILE A 5 5.69 -25.05 4.85
C ILE A 5 5.50 -25.68 3.48
N SER A 6 4.66 -26.71 3.40
CA SER A 6 4.27 -27.29 2.12
C SER A 6 3.56 -26.19 1.34
N GLU A 7 4.20 -25.68 0.29
CA GLU A 7 3.52 -24.93 -0.75
C GLU A 7 2.53 -25.90 -1.41
N ALA A 8 1.32 -25.97 -0.86
CA ALA A 8 0.18 -26.43 -1.62
C ALA A 8 0.06 -25.45 -2.79
N SER A 9 0.57 -25.87 -3.95
CA SER A 9 0.35 -25.18 -5.21
C SER A 9 -1.16 -25.16 -5.47
N ILE A 10 -1.82 -24.14 -4.93
CA ILE A 10 -3.15 -23.76 -5.38
C ILE A 10 -2.91 -23.24 -6.79
N HIS A 11 -3.08 -24.10 -7.79
CA HIS A 11 -3.31 -23.69 -9.17
C HIS A 11 -4.62 -22.90 -9.20
N ARG A 12 -4.55 -21.64 -8.76
CA ARG A 12 -5.56 -20.63 -9.05
C ARG A 12 -5.47 -20.44 -10.55
N HIS A 13 -6.50 -20.82 -11.29
CA HIS A 13 -6.65 -20.33 -12.66
C HIS A 13 -6.54 -18.81 -12.59
N LYS A 14 -5.43 -18.24 -13.09
CA LYS A 14 -5.21 -16.81 -13.10
C LYS A 14 -6.14 -16.29 -14.18
N THR A 15 -7.32 -15.82 -13.79
CA THR A 15 -8.20 -15.11 -14.72
C THR A 15 -7.48 -13.82 -15.09
N GLU A 16 -6.89 -13.82 -16.27
CA GLU A 16 -6.20 -12.66 -16.82
C GLU A 16 -7.18 -11.87 -17.67
N PHE A 17 -7.24 -10.57 -17.39
CA PHE A 17 -7.91 -9.61 -18.24
C PHE A 17 -6.80 -8.76 -18.84
N PRO A 18 -6.13 -9.15 -19.92
CA PRO A 18 -5.10 -8.31 -20.53
C PRO A 18 -5.72 -7.00 -21.01
N LEU A 19 -4.98 -5.89 -20.97
CA LEU A 19 -5.35 -4.66 -21.65
C LEU A 19 -4.81 -4.72 -23.08
N ASN A 20 -5.70 -4.73 -24.07
CA ASN A 20 -5.34 -4.70 -25.48
C ASN A 20 -5.36 -3.26 -25.98
N CYS A 21 -4.25 -2.56 -25.76
CA CYS A 21 -4.05 -1.20 -26.26
C CYS A 21 -3.42 -1.29 -27.66
N SER A 22 -4.23 -1.14 -28.72
CA SER A 22 -3.72 -1.05 -30.08
C SER A 22 -3.15 0.35 -30.35
N PRO A 23 -1.90 0.49 -30.86
CA PRO A 23 -1.28 1.80 -31.08
C PRO A 23 -1.98 2.64 -32.17
N LEU A 24 -2.87 2.03 -32.96
CA LEU A 24 -3.59 2.66 -34.07
C LEU A 24 -4.87 3.40 -33.66
N ASN A 25 -5.35 3.24 -32.42
CA ASN A 25 -6.52 3.95 -31.89
C ASN A 25 -6.27 4.34 -30.42
N LEU A 26 -5.66 5.50 -30.21
CA LEU A 26 -5.36 6.07 -28.89
C LEU A 26 -6.60 6.68 -28.22
N THR A 27 -7.75 5.98 -28.24
CA THR A 27 -8.82 6.34 -27.31
C THR A 27 -8.32 6.02 -25.90
N GLN A 28 -8.25 7.01 -25.01
CA GLN A 28 -7.89 6.81 -23.60
C GLN A 28 -8.96 6.00 -22.81
N THR A 29 -9.95 5.45 -23.52
CA THR A 29 -11.09 4.72 -22.98
C THR A 29 -11.10 3.29 -23.52
N CYS A 30 -11.48 2.34 -22.66
CA CYS A 30 -11.77 0.98 -23.08
C CYS A 30 -13.20 0.90 -23.69
N PRO A 31 -13.47 -0.03 -24.62
CA PRO A 31 -14.83 -0.30 -25.09
C PRO A 31 -15.81 -0.58 -23.94
N LEU A 32 -17.07 -0.15 -24.09
CA LEU A 32 -18.13 -0.28 -23.08
C LEU A 32 -18.38 -1.73 -22.59
N HIS A 33 -18.01 -2.73 -23.38
CA HIS A 33 -18.19 -4.15 -23.10
C HIS A 33 -16.86 -4.91 -22.90
N TYR A 34 -15.78 -4.19 -22.62
CA TYR A 34 -14.44 -4.78 -22.52
C TYR A 34 -14.29 -5.75 -21.33
N TYR A 35 -14.99 -5.49 -20.21
CA TYR A 35 -14.97 -6.37 -19.04
C TYR A 35 -16.32 -7.03 -18.80
N PRO A 36 -16.34 -8.27 -18.26
CA PRO A 36 -17.57 -8.91 -17.82
C PRO A 36 -18.28 -8.04 -16.79
N LYS A 37 -19.59 -7.89 -16.91
CA LYS A 37 -20.41 -7.17 -15.92
C LYS A 37 -20.82 -8.05 -14.74
N THR A 38 -20.69 -9.36 -14.88
CA THR A 38 -21.09 -10.36 -13.89
C THR A 38 -19.92 -11.26 -13.54
N PHE A 39 -19.74 -11.51 -12.26
CA PHE A 39 -18.76 -12.46 -11.76
C PHE A 39 -19.22 -13.89 -12.06
N GLN A 40 -18.53 -14.56 -12.98
CA GLN A 40 -18.74 -15.99 -13.20
C GLN A 40 -17.96 -16.79 -12.15
N ILE A 41 -18.70 -17.46 -11.27
CA ILE A 41 -18.11 -18.39 -10.31
C ILE A 41 -17.69 -19.63 -11.10
N HIS A 42 -16.41 -19.73 -11.45
CA HIS A 42 -15.85 -21.05 -11.69
C HIS A 42 -15.89 -21.76 -10.34
N HIS A 43 -16.78 -22.75 -10.20
CA HIS A 43 -16.86 -23.63 -9.04
C HIS A 43 -15.57 -24.47 -8.93
N GLN A 44 -14.46 -23.84 -8.59
CA GLN A 44 -13.38 -24.55 -7.91
C GLN A 44 -13.95 -24.89 -6.53
N LYS A 45 -13.91 -26.17 -6.15
CA LYS A 45 -14.18 -26.62 -4.77
C LYS A 45 -13.20 -25.88 -3.86
N TYR A 46 -13.58 -24.70 -3.38
CA TYR A 46 -12.86 -24.01 -2.34
C TYR A 46 -13.03 -24.86 -1.09
N LYS A 47 -11.97 -25.53 -0.64
CA LYS A 47 -11.87 -25.96 0.76
C LYS A 47 -12.22 -24.75 1.62
N SER A 48 -12.89 -24.93 2.76
CA SER A 48 -13.14 -23.84 3.70
C SER A 48 -11.80 -23.21 4.08
N VAL A 49 -11.43 -22.11 3.40
CA VAL A 49 -10.21 -21.38 3.71
C VAL A 49 -10.58 -20.47 4.86
N THR A 50 -10.10 -20.79 6.05
CA THR A 50 -10.11 -19.85 7.17
C THR A 50 -9.43 -18.58 6.70
N CYS A 51 -10.07 -17.43 6.94
CA CYS A 51 -9.47 -16.14 6.63
C CYS A 51 -8.12 -16.06 7.35
N PRO A 52 -7.01 -15.75 6.65
CA PRO A 52 -5.72 -15.58 7.30
C PRO A 52 -5.80 -14.63 8.49
N GLU A 53 -5.11 -14.96 9.58
CA GLU A 53 -5.23 -14.27 10.86
C GLU A 53 -5.03 -12.75 10.72
N PHE A 54 -4.02 -12.30 9.96
CA PHE A 54 -3.75 -10.88 9.72
C PHE A 54 -4.92 -10.05 9.17
N PHE A 55 -5.99 -10.66 8.63
CA PHE A 55 -7.19 -9.91 8.26
C PHE A 55 -8.02 -9.43 9.47
N HIS A 56 -7.71 -9.88 10.68
CA HIS A 56 -8.31 -9.37 11.91
C HIS A 56 -8.12 -7.86 12.06
N TRP A 57 -7.01 -7.30 11.56
CA TRP A 57 -6.73 -5.86 11.60
C TRP A 57 -7.77 -5.02 10.86
N ILE A 58 -8.43 -5.56 9.81
CA ILE A 58 -9.53 -4.85 9.16
C ILE A 58 -10.67 -4.60 10.15
N HIS A 59 -10.94 -5.56 11.03
CA HIS A 59 -11.97 -5.42 12.05
C HIS A 59 -11.55 -4.45 13.15
N GLU A 60 -10.27 -4.46 13.54
CA GLU A 60 -9.75 -3.51 14.52
C GLU A 60 -9.75 -2.07 14.01
N ASP A 61 -9.29 -1.85 12.76
CA ASP A 61 -9.27 -0.53 12.13
C ASP A 61 -10.69 0.03 11.98
N LEU A 62 -11.68 -0.81 11.65
CA LEU A 62 -13.08 -0.41 11.47
C LEU A 62 -13.89 -0.41 12.78
N ARG A 63 -13.32 -0.90 13.88
CA ARG A 63 -13.97 -1.01 15.19
C ARG A 63 -14.64 0.28 15.66
N PRO A 64 -14.06 1.49 15.47
CA PRO A 64 -14.66 2.74 15.94
C PRO A 64 -16.07 3.03 15.40
N TRP A 65 -16.46 2.40 14.29
CA TRP A 65 -17.75 2.64 13.62
C TRP A 65 -18.68 1.43 13.65
N THR A 66 -18.36 0.39 14.42
CA THR A 66 -19.12 -0.87 14.44
C THR A 66 -20.57 -0.68 14.95
N GLU A 67 -20.78 0.15 15.97
CA GLU A 67 -22.10 0.38 16.55
C GLU A 67 -22.89 1.49 15.84
N THR A 68 -22.20 2.55 15.42
CA THR A 68 -22.84 3.76 14.88
C THR A 68 -22.93 3.77 13.35
N GLY A 69 -22.13 2.94 12.68
CA GLY A 69 -21.86 3.07 11.25
C GLY A 69 -21.05 4.32 10.92
N ILE A 70 -20.87 4.53 9.62
CA ILE A 70 -20.20 5.71 9.03
C ILE A 70 -21.27 6.56 8.34
N THR A 71 -21.42 7.81 8.77
CA THR A 71 -22.37 8.75 8.15
C THR A 71 -21.69 9.56 7.04
N GLU A 72 -22.49 10.12 6.13
CA GLU A 72 -22.00 11.03 5.09
C GLU A 72 -21.26 12.24 5.68
N GLU A 73 -21.76 12.81 6.78
CA GLU A 73 -21.10 13.91 7.47
C GLU A 73 -19.67 13.53 7.91
N MET A 74 -19.47 12.31 8.39
CA MET A 74 -18.15 11.83 8.82
C MET A 74 -17.18 11.72 7.63
N VAL A 75 -17.66 11.26 6.49
CA VAL A 75 -16.92 11.20 5.22
C VAL A 75 -16.54 12.61 4.77
N GLU A 76 -17.46 13.57 4.82
CA GLU A 76 -17.19 14.97 4.46
C GLU A 76 -16.16 15.61 5.40
N ARG A 77 -16.19 15.32 6.70
CA ARG A 77 -15.16 15.81 7.64
C ARG A 77 -13.74 15.33 7.28
N ALA A 78 -13.61 14.15 6.68
CA ALA A 78 -12.31 13.60 6.25
C ALA A 78 -11.69 14.38 5.06
N LYS A 79 -12.50 15.08 4.26
CA LYS A 79 -12.09 15.77 3.02
C LYS A 79 -10.92 16.72 3.21
N SER A 80 -10.88 17.46 4.32
CA SER A 80 -9.82 18.44 4.61
C SER A 80 -8.42 17.81 4.75
N LYS A 81 -8.36 16.52 5.10
CA LYS A 81 -7.11 15.75 5.29
C LYS A 81 -6.73 14.90 4.08
N ALA A 82 -7.57 14.88 3.04
CA ALA A 82 -7.51 13.86 1.99
C ALA A 82 -6.76 14.31 0.75
N SER A 83 -6.16 13.34 0.07
CA SER A 83 -5.61 13.47 -1.28
C SER A 83 -6.72 13.32 -2.34
N PHE A 84 -7.62 12.35 -2.17
CA PHE A 84 -8.75 12.12 -3.08
C PHE A 84 -9.91 11.40 -2.40
N ARG A 85 -11.10 11.51 -3.00
CA ARG A 85 -12.29 10.69 -2.72
C ARG A 85 -12.50 9.71 -3.86
N LEU A 86 -12.80 8.47 -3.53
CA LEU A 86 -13.16 7.40 -4.46
C LEU A 86 -14.57 6.94 -4.15
N VAL A 87 -15.47 7.10 -5.11
CA VAL A 87 -16.82 6.55 -5.04
C VAL A 87 -16.93 5.40 -6.02
N ILE A 88 -17.39 4.24 -5.55
CA ILE A 88 -17.79 3.13 -6.40
C ILE A 88 -19.31 3.11 -6.42
N LEU A 89 -19.89 3.26 -7.61
CA LEU A 89 -21.34 3.24 -7.80
C LEU A 89 -21.68 2.34 -8.98
N LYS A 90 -22.46 1.28 -8.74
CA LYS A 90 -22.89 0.28 -9.72
C LYS A 90 -21.70 -0.28 -10.51
N GLY A 91 -20.62 -0.59 -9.79
CA GLY A 91 -19.38 -1.15 -10.35
C GLY A 91 -18.51 -0.18 -11.16
N ARG A 92 -18.79 1.14 -11.10
CA ARG A 92 -17.95 2.18 -11.72
C ARG A 92 -17.28 3.02 -10.66
N ALA A 93 -15.99 3.26 -10.82
CA ALA A 93 -15.20 4.13 -9.96
C ALA A 93 -15.25 5.59 -10.45
N TYR A 94 -15.50 6.51 -9.53
CA TYR A 94 -15.48 7.96 -9.70
C TYR A 94 -14.45 8.52 -8.73
N VAL A 95 -13.62 9.45 -9.18
CA VAL A 95 -12.53 10.00 -8.38
C VAL A 95 -12.61 11.51 -8.38
N GLU A 96 -12.70 12.11 -7.20
CA GLU A 96 -12.52 13.54 -7.00
C GLU A 96 -11.16 13.76 -6.31
N ARG A 97 -10.30 14.60 -6.90
CA ARG A 97 -8.97 14.88 -6.35
C ARG A 97 -9.00 16.20 -5.57
N TYR A 98 -8.44 16.19 -4.37
CA TYR A 98 -8.37 17.35 -3.48
C TYR A 98 -6.98 17.93 -3.41
N LYS A 99 -5.98 17.07 -3.18
CA LYS A 99 -4.59 17.45 -2.98
C LYS A 99 -3.68 16.54 -3.79
N LYS A 100 -2.69 17.12 -4.47
CA LYS A 100 -1.70 16.34 -5.21
C LYS A 100 -0.81 15.57 -4.22
N PRO A 101 -0.77 14.23 -4.30
CA PRO A 101 0.08 13.43 -3.44
C PRO A 101 1.54 13.48 -3.90
N PRO A 102 2.49 12.98 -3.08
CA PRO A 102 3.85 12.77 -3.54
C PRO A 102 3.86 11.77 -4.71
N GLN A 103 4.57 12.11 -5.79
CA GLN A 103 4.79 11.21 -6.93
C GLN A 103 3.46 10.67 -7.51
N THR A 104 3.41 9.41 -7.96
CA THR A 104 2.19 8.79 -8.54
C THR A 104 1.47 7.83 -7.59
N ARG A 105 1.56 8.07 -6.28
CA ARG A 105 0.99 7.17 -5.26
C ARG A 105 -0.52 6.98 -5.37
N ASP A 106 -1.28 8.05 -5.64
CA ASP A 106 -2.72 7.95 -5.88
C ASP A 106 -3.04 7.08 -7.09
N LEU A 107 -2.29 7.24 -8.19
CA LEU A 107 -2.50 6.48 -9.42
C LEU A 107 -2.41 4.97 -9.17
N PHE A 108 -1.42 4.51 -8.40
CA PHE A 108 -1.27 3.09 -8.07
C PHE A 108 -2.34 2.56 -7.11
N THR A 109 -2.80 3.38 -6.16
CA THR A 109 -3.92 3.01 -5.30
C THR A 109 -5.22 2.87 -6.12
N LEU A 110 -5.48 3.84 -6.99
CA LEU A 110 -6.60 3.76 -7.95
C LEU A 110 -6.46 2.55 -8.87
N TRP A 111 -5.25 2.23 -9.33
CA TRP A 111 -4.98 1.03 -10.12
C TRP A 111 -5.38 -0.24 -9.36
N GLY A 112 -5.08 -0.32 -8.06
CA GLY A 112 -5.51 -1.42 -7.20
C GLY A 112 -7.03 -1.62 -7.18
N PHE A 113 -7.80 -0.52 -7.05
CA PHE A 113 -9.26 -0.56 -7.12
C PHE A 113 -9.77 -0.99 -8.50
N LEU A 114 -9.13 -0.51 -9.58
CA LEU A 114 -9.47 -0.96 -10.93
C LEU A 114 -9.23 -2.46 -11.11
N GLN A 115 -8.13 -3.01 -10.55
CA GLN A 115 -7.90 -4.46 -10.55
C GLN A 115 -8.97 -5.20 -9.73
N LEU A 116 -9.38 -4.67 -8.57
CA LEU A 116 -10.43 -5.25 -7.73
C LEU A 116 -11.76 -5.34 -8.49
N LEU A 117 -12.18 -4.24 -9.12
CA LEU A 117 -13.42 -4.17 -9.90
C LEU A 117 -13.41 -5.12 -11.10
N ARG A 118 -12.27 -5.24 -11.78
CA ARG A 118 -12.09 -6.18 -12.90
C ARG A 118 -12.10 -7.64 -12.46
N ARG A 119 -11.52 -7.94 -11.30
CA ARG A 119 -11.44 -9.30 -10.77
C ARG A 119 -12.77 -9.78 -10.21
N TYR A 120 -13.57 -8.87 -9.65
CA TYR A 120 -14.83 -9.21 -8.98
C TYR A 120 -16.01 -8.34 -9.48
N PRO A 121 -16.33 -8.36 -10.79
CA PRO A 121 -17.38 -7.53 -11.35
C PRO A 121 -18.75 -7.83 -10.72
N GLY A 122 -19.42 -6.78 -10.25
CA GLY A 122 -20.73 -6.87 -9.58
C GLY A 122 -20.69 -7.46 -8.16
N LYS A 123 -19.51 -7.72 -7.59
CA LYS A 123 -19.36 -8.16 -6.19
C LYS A 123 -18.82 -7.08 -5.26
N VAL A 124 -18.14 -6.07 -5.81
CA VAL A 124 -17.74 -4.89 -5.04
C VAL A 124 -19.00 -4.04 -4.79
N PRO A 125 -19.35 -3.76 -3.53
CA PRO A 125 -20.52 -2.94 -3.21
C PRO A 125 -20.32 -1.49 -3.64
N ASP A 126 -21.40 -0.72 -3.57
CA ASP A 126 -21.30 0.72 -3.65
C ASP A 126 -20.56 1.24 -2.40
N LEU A 127 -19.57 2.10 -2.61
CA LEU A 127 -18.63 2.55 -1.58
C LEU A 127 -18.32 4.03 -1.74
N ASP A 128 -18.07 4.71 -0.63
CA ASP A 128 -17.61 6.09 -0.58
C ASP A 128 -16.39 6.17 0.35
N LEU A 129 -15.21 6.34 -0.24
CA LEU A 129 -13.94 6.19 0.44
C LEU A 129 -13.11 7.46 0.32
N ILE A 130 -12.50 7.89 1.42
CA ILE A 130 -11.61 9.04 1.48
C ILE A 130 -10.19 8.54 1.74
N PHE A 131 -9.24 8.98 0.92
CA PHE A 131 -7.85 8.54 0.96
C PHE A 131 -6.90 9.71 1.17
N ASP A 132 -5.87 9.50 1.98
CA ASP A 132 -4.69 10.33 1.96
C ASP A 132 -3.41 9.54 1.68
N CYS A 133 -2.58 10.09 0.79
CA CYS A 133 -1.45 9.39 0.21
C CYS A 133 -0.09 9.79 0.79
N PHE A 134 -0.07 10.56 1.88
CA PHE A 134 1.15 11.01 2.55
C PHE A 134 1.64 10.00 3.61
N ASP A 135 2.85 10.23 4.13
CA ASP A 135 3.62 9.24 4.89
C ASP A 135 3.22 9.06 6.36
N TYR A 136 2.51 10.01 6.98
CA TYR A 136 2.23 9.99 8.42
C TYR A 136 0.74 9.81 8.71
N PRO A 137 0.35 9.07 9.75
CA PRO A 137 -1.05 8.99 10.17
C PRO A 137 -1.59 10.36 10.62
N LEU A 138 -2.90 10.58 10.54
CA LEU A 138 -3.52 11.92 10.72
C LEU A 138 -4.79 11.96 11.59
N VAL A 139 -5.41 10.83 11.90
CA VAL A 139 -6.66 10.82 12.69
C VAL A 139 -6.35 10.45 14.13
N GLU A 140 -5.80 11.39 14.89
CA GLU A 140 -5.35 11.15 16.26
C GLU A 140 -6.52 10.84 17.22
N LYS A 141 -6.37 9.79 18.04
CA LYS A 141 -7.42 9.34 18.96
C LYS A 141 -7.81 10.39 20.00
N LYS A 142 -6.84 11.19 20.44
CA LYS A 142 -7.03 12.24 21.45
C LYS A 142 -8.01 13.34 21.02
N ASP A 143 -8.15 13.55 19.71
CA ASP A 143 -9.05 14.56 19.13
C ASP A 143 -10.50 14.05 18.98
N HIS A 144 -10.72 12.75 19.23
CA HIS A 144 -11.96 12.04 18.91
C HIS A 144 -12.53 11.27 20.10
N LEU A 145 -12.40 11.82 21.31
CA LEU A 145 -12.92 11.22 22.55
C LEU A 145 -14.45 11.31 22.69
N LEU A 146 -15.04 12.40 22.16
CA LEU A 146 -16.48 12.69 22.27
C LEU A 146 -17.21 12.65 20.92
N VAL A 147 -16.45 12.68 19.83
CA VAL A 147 -16.98 12.75 18.47
C VAL A 147 -16.36 11.62 17.67
N ALA A 148 -17.19 10.85 16.97
CA ALA A 148 -16.73 9.74 16.18
C ALA A 148 -15.71 10.20 15.11
N PRO A 149 -14.60 9.46 14.93
CA PRO A 149 -13.53 9.86 14.04
C PRO A 149 -13.99 9.86 12.57
N PRO A 150 -13.47 10.75 11.71
CA PRO A 150 -13.69 10.66 10.28
C PRO A 150 -12.98 9.41 9.71
N PRO A 151 -13.62 8.61 8.84
CA PRO A 151 -12.96 7.48 8.20
C PRO A 151 -11.97 7.98 7.15
N LEU A 152 -10.68 7.69 7.36
CA LEU A 152 -9.62 8.07 6.43
C LEU A 152 -8.73 6.87 6.14
N PHE A 153 -8.64 6.48 4.87
CA PHE A 153 -7.75 5.41 4.43
C PHE A 153 -6.33 5.95 4.22
N ARG A 154 -5.35 5.21 4.74
CA ARG A 154 -3.93 5.53 4.65
C ARG A 154 -3.07 4.28 4.47
N TYR A 155 -1.78 4.48 4.26
CA TYR A 155 -0.81 3.39 4.09
C TYR A 155 -0.12 2.98 5.39
N CYS A 156 -0.28 3.77 6.45
CA CYS A 156 0.29 3.55 7.77
C CYS A 156 -0.65 4.11 8.84
N GLY A 157 -0.49 3.60 10.05
CA GLY A 157 -1.25 3.89 11.26
C GLY A 157 -0.42 3.47 12.46
N ASP A 158 -0.81 3.94 13.64
CA ASP A 158 -0.20 3.54 14.90
C ASP A 158 -1.27 3.42 16.00
N ASP A 159 -0.84 3.03 17.20
CA ASP A 159 -1.74 2.81 18.33
C ASP A 159 -2.47 4.08 18.80
N ASP A 160 -2.03 5.26 18.37
CA ASP A 160 -2.57 6.56 18.73
C ASP A 160 -3.46 7.16 17.64
N THR A 161 -3.70 6.46 16.52
CA THR A 161 -4.59 6.93 15.45
C THR A 161 -5.70 5.98 15.03
N PHE A 162 -6.73 6.52 14.36
CA PHE A 162 -7.89 5.82 13.81
C PHE A 162 -7.81 5.68 12.27
N ASP A 163 -6.64 5.89 11.68
CA ASP A 163 -6.45 5.76 10.23
C ASP A 163 -6.70 4.31 9.80
N ILE A 164 -7.48 4.11 8.73
CA ILE A 164 -7.83 2.78 8.22
C ILE A 164 -6.72 2.32 7.28
N LEU A 165 -6.07 1.20 7.57
CA LEU A 165 -4.96 0.72 6.76
C LEU A 165 -5.44 0.18 5.41
N PHE A 166 -4.82 0.68 4.36
CA PHE A 166 -4.92 0.15 3.02
C PHE A 166 -3.54 -0.32 2.55
N ARG A 167 -3.52 -1.35 1.71
CA ARG A 167 -2.26 -1.81 1.09
C ARG A 167 -1.62 -0.67 0.32
N ASP A 168 -0.34 -0.45 0.57
CA ASP A 168 0.39 0.65 -0.03
C ASP A 168 0.51 0.52 -1.56
N TRP A 169 0.84 1.64 -2.20
CA TRP A 169 1.05 1.70 -3.64
C TRP A 169 2.20 0.80 -4.09
N SER A 170 3.16 0.51 -3.20
CA SER A 170 4.39 -0.20 -3.52
C SER A 170 4.17 -1.67 -3.88
N PHE A 171 3.01 -2.26 -3.52
CA PHE A 171 2.59 -3.55 -4.06
C PHE A 171 2.56 -3.59 -5.59
N TRP A 172 2.19 -2.48 -6.24
CA TRP A 172 2.19 -2.31 -7.70
C TRP A 172 3.51 -1.76 -8.24
N GLY A 173 4.48 -1.51 -7.36
CA GLY A 173 5.79 -0.96 -7.68
C GLY A 173 5.90 0.53 -7.33
N TRP A 174 7.10 1.05 -7.52
CA TRP A 174 7.42 2.46 -7.32
C TRP A 174 8.45 2.89 -8.37
N PRO A 175 8.00 3.16 -9.62
CA PRO A 175 8.89 3.43 -10.75
C PRO A 175 9.83 4.62 -10.52
N GLU A 176 9.36 5.65 -9.82
CA GLU A 176 10.13 6.86 -9.51
C GLU A 176 11.43 6.58 -8.75
N ILE A 177 11.51 5.43 -8.07
CA ILE A 177 12.72 4.99 -7.36
C ILE A 177 13.14 3.56 -7.75
N ASN A 178 12.70 3.10 -8.92
CA ASN A 178 13.07 1.83 -9.53
C ASN A 178 12.75 0.59 -8.65
N ILE A 179 11.63 0.60 -7.92
CA ILE A 179 11.13 -0.58 -7.22
C ILE A 179 10.12 -1.30 -8.11
N LYS A 180 10.37 -2.59 -8.35
CA LYS A 180 9.48 -3.46 -9.13
C LYS A 180 8.18 -3.78 -8.36
N PRO A 181 7.08 -4.11 -9.07
CA PRO A 181 5.90 -4.67 -8.43
C PRO A 181 6.24 -5.91 -7.58
N TRP A 182 5.48 -6.13 -6.51
CA TRP A 182 5.78 -7.13 -5.49
C TRP A 182 5.98 -8.55 -6.05
N GLU A 183 5.13 -9.00 -6.98
CA GLU A 183 5.26 -10.35 -7.58
C GLU A 183 6.61 -10.55 -8.29
N SER A 184 7.11 -9.52 -8.98
CA SER A 184 8.39 -9.59 -9.69
C SER A 184 9.56 -9.43 -8.71
N LEU A 185 9.45 -8.49 -7.77
CA LEU A 185 10.46 -8.27 -6.74
C LEU A 185 10.69 -9.53 -5.89
N LEU A 186 9.61 -10.23 -5.52
CA LEU A 186 9.70 -11.46 -4.72
C LEU A 186 10.51 -12.55 -5.41
N LYS A 187 10.38 -12.69 -6.74
CA LYS A 187 11.19 -13.64 -7.53
C LYS A 187 12.67 -13.27 -7.52
N ASP A 188 12.99 -11.99 -7.68
CA ASP A 188 14.36 -11.49 -7.62
C ASP A 188 14.97 -11.71 -6.22
N LEU A 189 14.18 -11.50 -5.16
CA LEU A 189 14.59 -11.73 -3.77
C LEU A 189 14.84 -13.21 -3.49
N ASP A 190 13.98 -14.11 -3.99
CA ASP A 190 14.16 -15.56 -3.86
C ASP A 190 15.43 -16.03 -4.59
N GLN A 191 15.64 -15.58 -5.83
CA GLN A 191 16.87 -15.84 -6.57
C GLN A 191 18.11 -15.28 -5.84
N GLY A 192 18.02 -14.07 -5.30
CA GLY A 192 19.07 -13.45 -4.52
C GLY A 192 19.42 -14.26 -3.27
N ASN A 193 18.40 -14.73 -2.55
CA ASN A 193 18.57 -15.55 -1.35
C ASN A 193 19.25 -16.90 -1.62
N LYS A 194 19.09 -17.46 -2.82
CA LYS A 194 19.73 -18.72 -3.25
C LYS A 194 21.21 -18.58 -3.59
N ARG A 195 21.71 -17.36 -3.83
CA ARG A 195 23.11 -17.12 -4.23
C ARG A 195 24.10 -17.45 -3.11
N THR A 196 23.73 -17.13 -1.87
CA THR A 196 24.63 -17.27 -0.71
C THR A 196 23.87 -17.83 0.49
N LYS A 197 24.34 -18.99 0.99
CA LYS A 197 23.83 -19.59 2.23
C LYS A 197 24.11 -18.67 3.41
N TRP A 198 23.31 -18.77 4.46
CA TRP A 198 23.43 -17.96 5.68
C TRP A 198 24.87 -17.87 6.20
N ILE A 199 25.56 -19.01 6.36
CA ILE A 199 26.93 -19.06 6.90
C ILE A 199 27.98 -18.38 6.00
N GLY A 200 27.67 -18.19 4.71
CA GLY A 200 28.56 -17.55 3.75
C GLY A 200 28.24 -16.06 3.53
N ARG A 201 27.27 -15.48 4.25
CA ARG A 201 26.97 -14.04 4.17
C ARG A 201 28.02 -13.26 4.94
N ASP A 202 28.35 -12.07 4.44
CA ASP A 202 29.27 -11.18 5.14
C ASP A 202 28.74 -10.85 6.55
N PRO A 203 29.59 -10.94 7.60
CA PRO A 203 29.17 -10.79 8.99
C PRO A 203 29.02 -9.31 9.39
N TYR A 204 28.51 -8.46 8.49
CA TYR A 204 28.33 -7.04 8.71
C TYR A 204 26.85 -6.66 8.72
N ALA A 205 26.48 -5.76 9.63
CA ALA A 205 25.24 -5.04 9.50
C ALA A 205 25.31 -4.16 8.25
N TYR A 206 24.29 -4.21 7.39
CA TYR A 206 24.24 -3.42 6.16
C TYR A 206 23.00 -2.51 6.18
N TRP A 207 23.20 -1.23 5.87
CA TRP A 207 22.10 -0.31 5.65
C TRP A 207 22.42 0.69 4.54
N LYS A 208 21.44 0.93 3.68
CA LYS A 208 21.54 1.95 2.63
C LYS A 208 20.21 2.69 2.53
N GLY A 209 20.22 4.01 2.67
CA GLY A 209 18.99 4.79 2.62
C GLY A 209 19.15 6.27 2.90
N ASN A 210 18.02 6.98 2.96
CA ASN A 210 17.98 8.41 3.25
C ASN A 210 18.00 8.63 4.78
N PRO A 211 19.07 9.21 5.36
CA PRO A 211 19.16 9.46 6.80
C PRO A 211 18.35 10.69 7.23
N PHE A 212 17.95 11.55 6.30
CA PHE A 212 17.39 12.87 6.62
C PHE A 212 15.89 12.83 6.96
N VAL A 213 15.23 11.68 6.81
CA VAL A 213 13.79 11.52 7.08
C VAL A 213 13.47 11.23 8.55
N ALA A 214 14.46 10.84 9.36
CA ALA A 214 14.24 10.61 10.79
C ALA A 214 15.54 10.72 11.59
N LYS A 215 15.46 11.28 12.80
CA LYS A 215 16.63 11.49 13.68
C LYS A 215 17.40 10.20 13.96
N HIS A 216 16.70 9.09 14.25
CA HIS A 216 17.34 7.80 14.53
C HIS A 216 18.14 7.25 13.34
N ARG A 217 17.78 7.59 12.09
CA ARG A 217 18.58 7.20 10.91
C ARG A 217 19.87 8.02 10.80
N LYS A 218 19.85 9.29 11.22
CA LYS A 218 21.09 10.08 11.37
C LYS A 218 21.97 9.51 12.47
N ASP A 219 21.37 9.10 13.59
CA ASP A 219 22.10 8.49 14.70
C ASP A 219 22.75 7.15 14.28
N LEU A 220 22.09 6.35 13.45
CA LEU A 220 22.67 5.13 12.88
C LEU A 220 24.00 5.39 12.16
N LEU A 221 24.14 6.53 11.45
CA LEU A 221 25.37 6.89 10.74
C LEU A 221 26.56 7.17 11.67
N LYS A 222 26.34 7.39 12.97
CA LYS A 222 27.43 7.51 13.96
C LYS A 222 28.18 6.19 14.13
N CYS A 223 27.59 5.07 13.70
CA CYS A 223 28.23 3.75 13.69
C CYS A 223 29.06 3.48 12.43
N ASN A 224 29.27 4.48 11.56
CA ASN A 224 30.12 4.30 10.39
C ASN A 224 31.59 4.06 10.81
N VAL A 225 32.34 3.37 9.95
CA VAL A 225 33.74 3.03 10.22
C VAL A 225 34.56 4.31 10.37
N SER A 226 35.37 4.39 11.43
CA SER A 226 36.34 5.47 11.66
C SER A 226 37.74 4.90 11.80
N ASN A 227 38.75 5.77 11.81
CA ASN A 227 40.15 5.38 12.08
C ASN A 227 40.34 4.74 13.46
N THR A 228 39.40 4.94 14.39
CA THR A 228 39.50 4.49 15.78
C THR A 228 38.52 3.37 16.13
N LYS A 229 37.50 3.11 15.30
CA LYS A 229 36.45 2.12 15.60
C LYS A 229 35.75 1.59 14.35
N ASP A 230 35.67 0.25 14.25
CA ASP A 230 34.76 -0.45 13.33
C ASP A 230 33.64 -1.12 14.16
N TRP A 231 32.39 -0.79 13.85
CA TRP A 231 31.20 -1.36 14.49
C TRP A 231 30.68 -2.61 13.77
N ASN A 232 31.44 -3.15 12.81
CA ASN A 232 30.99 -4.19 11.88
C ASN A 232 29.71 -3.77 11.12
N ALA A 233 29.60 -2.48 10.80
CA ALA A 233 28.49 -1.90 10.06
C ALA A 233 28.96 -1.28 8.75
N ARG A 234 28.18 -1.45 7.68
CA ARG A 234 28.41 -0.90 6.34
C ARG A 234 27.20 -0.03 5.98
N LEU A 235 27.34 1.26 6.24
CA LEU A 235 26.25 2.23 6.19
C LEU A 235 26.47 3.19 5.02
N TYR A 236 25.49 3.30 4.14
CA TYR A 236 25.58 4.11 2.92
C TYR A 236 24.42 5.08 2.80
N VAL A 237 24.73 6.35 2.57
CA VAL A 237 23.71 7.36 2.29
C VAL A 237 23.20 7.19 0.86
N GLN A 238 21.88 7.05 0.72
CA GLN A 238 21.19 7.06 -0.57
C GLN A 238 20.01 8.02 -0.48
N VAL A 239 20.17 9.19 -1.11
CA VAL A 239 19.11 10.19 -1.24
C VAL A 239 18.60 10.16 -2.67
N LEU A 240 17.37 9.68 -2.86
CA LEU A 240 16.64 9.85 -4.10
C LEU A 240 16.00 11.24 -4.05
N ILE A 241 16.47 12.15 -4.90
CA ILE A 241 16.00 13.54 -5.00
C ILE A 241 14.58 13.54 -5.58
N LEU A 242 13.56 13.14 -4.81
CA LEU A 242 12.15 13.24 -5.19
C LEU A 242 11.20 13.50 -4.00
N ILE A 243 11.73 13.96 -2.86
CA ILE A 243 10.89 14.60 -1.85
C ILE A 243 10.83 16.08 -2.24
N THR A 244 9.66 16.53 -2.68
CA THR A 244 9.35 17.93 -2.94
C THR A 244 9.83 18.82 -1.78
N PRO A 245 10.36 20.02 -2.06
CA PRO A 245 10.77 20.97 -1.03
C PRO A 245 9.52 21.59 -0.39
N PHE A 246 8.88 20.87 0.50
CA PHE A 246 7.88 21.42 1.41
C PHE A 246 8.20 20.83 2.78
N HIS A 247 8.62 21.70 3.71
CA HIS A 247 9.18 21.40 5.05
C HIS A 247 10.71 21.28 5.09
N ARG A 248 11.41 22.31 4.58
CA ARG A 248 12.74 22.69 5.10
C ARG A 248 12.66 23.56 6.36
N ASP A 249 11.49 24.04 6.76
CA ASP A 249 11.40 25.17 7.71
C ASP A 249 10.98 24.81 9.15
N HIS A 250 10.85 23.52 9.51
CA HIS A 250 10.51 23.13 10.90
C HIS A 250 11.47 22.10 11.51
N TRP A 251 12.74 22.13 11.10
CA TRP A 251 13.80 21.42 11.81
C TRP A 251 14.89 22.39 12.27
N PHE A 252 14.56 23.16 13.31
CA PHE A 252 15.49 23.70 14.31
C PHE A 252 14.84 23.62 15.67
#